data_AF-A0A436ZXJ0-F1
#
_entry.id   AF-A0A436ZXJ0-F1
#
_cell.length_a   1.000
_cell.length_b   1.000
_cell.length_c   1.000
_cell.angle_alpha   90.00
_cell.angle_beta   90.00
_cell.angle_gamma   90.00
#
_symmetry.space_group_name_H-M   'P 1'
#
loop_
_entity.id
_entity.type
_entity.pdbx_description
1 polymer ?
#
loop_
_entity_poly.entity_id
_entity_poly.type
_entity_poly.pdbx_seq_one_letter_code
_entity_poly.pdbx_strand_id
1 'polypeptide(L)'
;MDMNGVYRQLALFDPSLAASVADEQLLLLPEESEEINKAIAYQDWTAAIGTGIKWGGNFLGGATGAVARGLQIYATILNNSSANAGRKANFLRALQDHIFQANNYGHEPKNIDNQIATQRLRVSTTEQGILNQQTALDQVTQVERFPRTQYTNQELYAWMGSETRSLYNSAYDLTYDLAKRAEKSFQFERPQMSTASYIEMGYWSSARDGLLAGEALFLGLKS
;
A
#
# COMPACT_ATOMS: atom_id res chain seq x y z
N MET A 1 -18.70 -46.05 16.15
CA MET A 1 -18.30 -44.94 17.06
C MET A 1 -17.03 -45.40 17.74
N ASP A 2 -15.92 -44.76 17.37
CA ASP A 2 -14.57 -45.29 17.58
C ASP A 2 -14.00 -44.75 18.90
N MET A 3 -13.82 -45.66 19.86
CA MET A 3 -13.23 -45.40 21.18
C MET A 3 -11.83 -44.75 21.06
N ASN A 4 -11.14 -44.89 19.92
CA ASN A 4 -9.85 -44.25 19.61
C ASN A 4 -9.85 -42.71 19.67
N GLY A 5 -11.01 -42.06 19.55
CA GLY A 5 -11.12 -40.60 19.67
C GLY A 5 -11.03 -40.09 21.11
N VAL A 6 -11.47 -40.88 22.08
CA VAL A 6 -11.50 -40.50 23.51
C VAL A 6 -10.11 -40.61 24.15
N TYR A 7 -9.28 -41.57 23.71
CA TYR A 7 -7.91 -41.76 24.21
C TYR A 7 -6.96 -40.59 23.91
N ARG A 8 -7.18 -39.87 22.80
CA ARG A 8 -6.36 -38.69 22.47
C ARG A 8 -6.63 -37.48 23.36
N GLN A 9 -7.80 -37.38 23.99
CA GLN A 9 -8.10 -36.28 24.92
C GLN A 9 -7.60 -36.54 26.35
N LEU A 10 -7.50 -37.80 26.79
CA LEU A 10 -7.02 -38.17 28.14
C LEU A 10 -5.49 -38.07 28.30
N ALA A 11 -4.71 -38.21 27.23
CA ALA A 11 -3.24 -38.15 27.25
C ALA A 11 -2.67 -36.72 27.44
N LEU A 12 -3.51 -35.69 27.37
CA LEU A 12 -3.12 -34.29 27.64
C LEU A 12 -3.26 -33.89 29.13
N PHE A 13 -3.79 -34.76 30.01
CA PHE A 13 -4.12 -34.41 31.40
C PHE A 13 -3.38 -35.20 32.51
N ASP A 14 -2.88 -36.42 32.29
CA ASP A 14 -2.10 -37.18 33.30
C ASP A 14 -1.07 -38.13 32.66
N PRO A 15 0.26 -37.93 32.88
CA PRO A 15 1.31 -38.77 32.29
C PRO A 15 1.41 -40.19 32.86
N SER A 16 0.83 -40.46 34.03
CA SER A 16 1.01 -41.75 34.74
C SER A 16 0.15 -42.90 34.17
N LEU A 17 -0.96 -42.57 33.50
CA LEU A 17 -1.83 -43.54 32.82
C LEU A 17 -1.36 -43.88 31.40
N ALA A 18 -0.58 -42.99 30.77
CA ALA A 18 0.06 -43.27 29.47
C ALA A 18 1.18 -44.31 29.61
N ALA A 19 1.84 -44.37 30.76
CA ALA A 19 2.88 -45.36 31.05
C ALA A 19 2.31 -46.78 31.24
N SER A 20 1.15 -46.94 31.89
CA SER A 20 0.56 -48.29 32.09
C SER A 20 0.06 -48.91 30.79
N VAL A 21 -0.35 -48.10 29.81
CA VAL A 21 -0.82 -48.56 28.49
C VAL A 21 0.35 -48.67 27.50
N ALA A 22 1.41 -47.87 27.65
CA ALA A 22 2.65 -48.04 26.91
C ALA A 22 3.35 -49.37 27.27
N ASP A 23 3.29 -49.80 28.54
CA ASP A 23 3.74 -51.14 28.95
C ASP A 23 2.84 -52.26 28.36
N GLU A 24 1.54 -52.01 28.18
CA GLU A 24 0.61 -52.95 27.53
C GLU A 24 0.81 -53.03 26.00
N GLN A 25 1.29 -51.96 25.36
CA GLN A 25 1.63 -51.95 23.92
C GLN A 25 3.07 -52.35 23.60
N LEU A 26 4.00 -52.21 24.55
CA LEU A 26 5.36 -52.75 24.44
C LEU A 26 5.37 -54.29 24.54
N LEU A 27 4.36 -54.86 25.19
CA LEU A 27 4.10 -56.32 25.23
C LEU A 27 3.62 -56.89 23.87
N LEU A 28 3.40 -56.04 22.86
CA LEU A 28 2.91 -56.41 21.52
C LEU A 28 3.93 -56.12 20.40
N LEU A 29 5.24 -56.09 20.73
CA LEU A 29 6.31 -56.26 19.75
C LEU A 29 6.47 -57.76 19.44
N PRO A 30 6.82 -58.13 18.19
CA PRO A 30 6.29 -59.30 17.51
C PRO A 30 7.02 -60.60 17.86
N GLU A 31 6.95 -61.04 19.11
CA GLU A 31 7.38 -62.39 19.51
C GLU A 31 6.34 -63.45 19.06
N GLU A 32 5.06 -63.07 18.94
CA GLU A 32 4.02 -63.96 18.41
C GLU A 32 4.15 -64.22 16.90
N SER A 33 4.80 -63.35 16.11
CA SER A 33 4.87 -63.57 14.66
C SER A 33 5.81 -64.72 14.27
N GLU A 34 6.82 -65.01 15.10
CA GLU A 34 7.75 -66.11 14.86
C GLU A 34 7.21 -67.45 15.40
N GLU A 35 6.52 -67.42 16.55
CA GLU A 35 5.77 -68.56 17.10
C GLU A 35 4.59 -68.95 16.21
N ILE A 36 3.83 -67.99 15.66
CA ILE A 36 2.75 -68.26 14.71
C ILE A 36 3.30 -68.78 13.38
N ASN A 37 4.44 -68.27 12.90
CA ASN A 37 5.08 -68.81 11.68
C ASN A 37 5.66 -70.20 11.90
N LYS A 38 6.20 -70.51 13.09
CA LYS A 38 6.63 -71.87 13.47
C LYS A 38 5.43 -72.80 13.66
N ALA A 39 4.34 -72.35 14.27
CA ALA A 39 3.11 -73.13 14.43
C ALA A 39 2.40 -73.41 13.09
N ILE A 40 2.38 -72.45 12.16
CA ILE A 40 1.87 -72.64 10.79
C ILE A 40 2.80 -73.57 9.97
N ALA A 41 4.12 -73.57 10.24
CA ALA A 41 5.06 -74.49 9.59
C ALA A 41 5.00 -75.93 10.16
N TYR A 42 4.64 -76.09 11.45
CA TYR A 42 4.48 -77.40 12.10
C TYR A 42 3.06 -77.98 11.98
N GLN A 43 2.04 -77.17 11.70
CA GLN A 43 0.67 -77.62 11.51
C GLN A 43 0.40 -78.06 10.06
N ASP A 44 0.82 -79.30 9.79
CA ASP A 44 0.35 -80.19 8.72
C ASP A 44 0.15 -79.59 7.32
N TRP A 45 1.26 -79.45 6.59
CA TRP A 45 1.25 -79.56 5.12
C TRP A 45 0.84 -80.98 4.63
N THR A 46 0.66 -81.92 5.55
CA THR A 46 0.29 -83.33 5.35
C THR A 46 -1.22 -83.56 5.36
N ALA A 47 -2.04 -82.65 5.90
CA ALA A 47 -3.50 -82.81 5.90
C ALA A 47 -4.16 -82.48 4.54
N ALA A 48 -3.42 -81.91 3.59
CA ALA A 48 -3.91 -81.59 2.24
C ALA A 48 -3.37 -82.50 1.12
N ILE A 49 -2.33 -83.30 1.39
CA ILE A 49 -1.82 -84.30 0.44
C ILE A 49 -2.19 -85.68 0.98
N GLY A 50 -3.48 -86.01 0.86
CA GLY A 50 -3.94 -87.38 1.07
C GLY A 50 -3.14 -88.32 0.18
N THR A 51 -2.34 -89.19 0.79
CA THR A 51 -1.76 -90.37 0.15
C THR A 51 -2.91 -91.30 -0.22
N GLY A 52 -3.52 -91.03 -1.36
CA GLY A 52 -4.64 -91.76 -1.90
C GLY A 52 -4.98 -91.19 -3.26
N ILE A 53 -4.36 -91.72 -4.31
CA ILE A 53 -4.77 -91.49 -5.69
C ILE A 53 -6.16 -92.15 -5.84
N LYS A 54 -7.21 -91.44 -5.43
CA LYS A 54 -8.61 -91.78 -5.72
C LYS A 54 -9.13 -90.72 -6.69
N TRP A 55 -9.17 -91.10 -7.95
CA TRP A 55 -9.77 -90.33 -9.04
C TRP A 55 -11.27 -90.17 -8.80
N GLY A 56 -11.71 -89.00 -8.34
CA GLY A 56 -13.13 -88.67 -8.15
C GLY A 56 -13.35 -87.18 -7.79
N GLY A 57 -14.37 -86.56 -8.40
CA GLY A 57 -14.59 -85.10 -8.41
C GLY A 57 -14.76 -84.40 -7.05
N ASN A 58 -15.11 -85.12 -5.98
CA ASN A 58 -15.31 -84.53 -4.64
C ASN A 58 -14.00 -84.20 -3.89
N PHE A 59 -12.89 -84.92 -4.14
CA PHE A 59 -11.59 -84.64 -3.50
C PHE A 59 -10.88 -83.45 -4.16
N LEU A 60 -10.98 -83.34 -5.49
CA LEU A 60 -10.43 -82.23 -6.27
C LEU A 60 -11.07 -80.88 -5.87
N GLY A 61 -12.38 -80.87 -5.59
CA GLY A 61 -13.10 -79.70 -5.10
C GLY A 61 -12.66 -79.24 -3.70
N GLY A 62 -12.40 -80.19 -2.78
CA GLY A 62 -11.92 -79.89 -1.42
C GLY A 62 -10.50 -79.30 -1.41
N ALA A 63 -9.57 -79.88 -2.18
CA ALA A 63 -8.21 -79.38 -2.33
C ALA A 63 -8.18 -77.99 -2.99
N THR A 64 -8.97 -77.78 -4.04
CA THR A 64 -9.10 -76.47 -4.71
C THR A 64 -9.68 -75.41 -3.76
N GLY A 65 -10.65 -75.78 -2.92
CA GLY A 65 -11.22 -74.89 -1.91
C GLY A 65 -10.24 -74.49 -0.79
N ALA A 66 -9.32 -75.38 -0.40
CA ALA A 66 -8.29 -75.07 0.59
C ALA A 66 -7.25 -74.08 0.03
N VAL A 67 -6.80 -74.28 -1.21
CA VAL A 67 -5.91 -73.33 -1.92
C VAL A 67 -6.58 -71.97 -2.09
N ALA A 68 -7.88 -71.94 -2.46
CA ALA A 68 -8.63 -70.70 -2.59
C ALA A 68 -8.72 -69.92 -1.27
N ARG A 69 -8.92 -70.59 -0.13
CA ARG A 69 -8.91 -69.94 1.20
C ARG A 69 -7.53 -69.40 1.56
N GLY A 70 -6.46 -70.13 1.26
CA GLY A 70 -5.09 -69.65 1.47
C GLY A 70 -4.79 -68.37 0.67
N LEU A 71 -5.19 -68.33 -0.60
CA LEU A 71 -5.07 -67.13 -1.44
C LEU A 71 -5.94 -65.96 -0.92
N GLN A 72 -7.13 -66.23 -0.41
CA GLN A 72 -8.00 -65.20 0.20
C GLN A 72 -7.40 -64.61 1.49
N ILE A 73 -6.79 -65.43 2.35
CA ILE A 73 -6.10 -64.97 3.56
C ILE A 73 -4.90 -64.11 3.17
N TYR A 74 -4.09 -64.56 2.21
CA TYR A 74 -2.95 -63.80 1.71
C TYR A 74 -3.38 -62.45 1.11
N ALA A 75 -4.46 -62.44 0.32
CA ALA A 75 -5.05 -61.20 -0.21
C ALA A 75 -5.55 -60.26 0.90
N THR A 76 -6.16 -60.81 1.97
CA THR A 76 -6.61 -60.02 3.13
C THR A 76 -5.43 -59.39 3.89
N ILE A 77 -4.34 -60.14 4.08
CA ILE A 77 -3.11 -59.62 4.72
C ILE A 77 -2.51 -58.49 3.88
N LEU A 78 -2.43 -58.66 2.56
CA LEU A 78 -1.96 -57.62 1.64
C LEU A 78 -2.85 -56.37 1.68
N ASN A 79 -4.18 -56.55 1.69
CA ASN A 79 -5.13 -55.44 1.79
C ASN A 79 -5.02 -54.71 3.13
N ASN A 80 -4.87 -55.42 4.25
CA ASN A 80 -4.66 -54.80 5.56
C ASN A 80 -3.31 -54.09 5.65
N SER A 81 -2.24 -54.67 5.09
CA SER A 81 -0.92 -54.02 5.01
C SER A 81 -1.00 -52.73 4.18
N SER A 82 -1.66 -52.78 3.02
CA SER A 82 -1.92 -51.61 2.17
C SER A 82 -2.75 -50.54 2.90
N ALA A 83 -3.83 -50.93 3.58
CA ALA A 83 -4.66 -50.02 4.36
C ALA A 83 -3.88 -49.36 5.52
N ASN A 84 -3.04 -50.13 6.22
CA ASN A 84 -2.18 -49.62 7.29
C ASN A 84 -1.09 -48.69 6.75
N ALA A 85 -0.49 -49.01 5.60
CA ALA A 85 0.44 -48.13 4.90
C ALA A 85 -0.24 -46.82 4.49
N GLY A 86 -1.47 -46.88 3.97
CA GLY A 86 -2.28 -45.71 3.64
C GLY A 86 -2.59 -44.83 4.86
N ARG A 87 -2.95 -45.44 6.00
CA ARG A 87 -3.15 -44.71 7.27
C ARG A 87 -1.88 -44.02 7.74
N LYS A 88 -0.72 -44.70 7.69
CA LYS A 88 0.58 -44.10 8.02
C LYS A 88 0.93 -42.93 7.12
N ALA A 89 0.71 -43.06 5.80
CA ALA A 89 0.94 -41.98 4.85
C ALA A 89 0.07 -40.75 5.14
N ASN A 90 -1.20 -40.95 5.53
CA ASN A 90 -2.09 -39.85 5.91
C ASN A 90 -1.62 -39.13 7.20
N PHE A 91 -1.15 -39.88 8.20
CA PHE A 91 -0.58 -39.27 9.41
C PHE A 91 0.70 -38.49 9.13
N LEU A 92 1.57 -39.02 8.25
CA LEU A 92 2.78 -38.30 7.84
C LEU A 92 2.44 -37.00 7.10
N ARG A 93 1.45 -37.01 6.20
CA ARG A 93 1.00 -35.80 5.51
C ARG A 93 0.42 -34.78 6.49
N ALA A 94 -0.45 -35.20 7.41
CA ALA A 94 -0.99 -34.31 8.43
C ALA A 94 0.13 -33.69 9.29
N LEU A 95 1.13 -34.48 9.69
CA LEU A 95 2.27 -33.98 10.45
C LEU A 95 3.10 -32.97 9.64
N GLN A 96 3.33 -33.21 8.34
CA GLN A 96 3.98 -32.25 7.45
C GLN A 96 3.20 -30.94 7.34
N ASP A 97 1.88 -31.03 7.17
CA ASP A 97 1.00 -29.85 7.10
C ASP A 97 1.02 -29.06 8.42
N HIS A 98 1.05 -29.72 9.57
CA HIS A 98 1.15 -29.07 10.87
C HIS A 98 2.51 -28.40 11.10
N ILE A 99 3.62 -29.04 10.72
CA ILE A 99 4.95 -28.44 10.80
C ILE A 99 5.05 -27.21 9.88
N PHE A 100 4.52 -27.33 8.66
CA PHE A 100 4.50 -26.22 7.71
C PHE A 100 3.69 -25.03 8.26
N GLN A 101 2.51 -25.30 8.82
CA GLN A 101 1.69 -24.27 9.47
C GLN A 101 2.43 -23.63 10.66
N ALA A 102 3.03 -24.43 11.54
CA ALA A 102 3.79 -23.91 12.69
C ALA A 102 4.95 -23.01 12.25
N ASN A 103 5.69 -23.37 11.20
CA ASN A 103 6.74 -22.53 10.63
C ASN A 103 6.18 -21.22 10.06
N ASN A 104 5.05 -21.26 9.34
CA ASN A 104 4.41 -20.05 8.81
C ASN A 104 3.95 -19.11 9.92
N TYR A 105 3.34 -19.66 10.98
CA TYR A 105 2.96 -18.89 12.18
C TYR A 105 4.17 -18.30 12.90
N GLY A 106 5.36 -18.89 12.79
CA GLY A 106 6.60 -18.30 13.30
C GLY A 106 7.05 -17.05 12.53
N HIS A 107 6.73 -16.96 11.24
CA HIS A 107 7.11 -15.82 10.40
C HIS A 107 6.14 -14.64 10.47
N GLU A 108 4.87 -14.90 10.77
CA GLU A 108 3.82 -13.88 10.85
C GLU A 108 4.09 -12.80 11.92
N PRO A 109 4.47 -13.13 13.18
CA PRO A 109 4.84 -12.14 14.19
C PRO A 109 6.00 -11.24 13.73
N LYS A 110 7.03 -11.82 13.10
CA LYS A 110 8.17 -11.05 12.59
C LYS A 110 7.75 -10.05 11.51
N ASN A 111 6.82 -10.45 10.64
CA ASN A 111 6.29 -9.55 9.61
C ASN A 111 5.45 -8.43 10.25
N ILE A 112 4.65 -8.74 11.26
CA ILE A 112 3.88 -7.76 12.02
C ILE A 112 4.81 -6.77 12.72
N ASP A 113 5.90 -7.22 13.36
CA ASP A 113 6.89 -6.35 14.01
C ASP A 113 7.55 -5.38 13.01
N ASN A 114 7.92 -5.88 11.83
CA ASN A 114 8.47 -5.05 10.75
C ASN A 114 7.45 -4.00 10.25
N GLN A 115 6.18 -4.38 10.14
CA GLN A 115 5.11 -3.46 9.78
C GLN A 115 4.93 -2.39 10.88
N ILE A 116 4.91 -2.78 12.16
CA ILE A 116 4.82 -1.83 13.28
C ILE A 116 6.01 -0.85 13.27
N ALA A 117 7.23 -1.33 13.06
CA ALA A 117 8.41 -0.47 12.95
C ALA A 117 8.29 0.52 11.78
N THR A 118 7.82 0.05 10.63
CA THR A 118 7.56 0.89 9.45
C THR A 118 6.50 1.96 9.75
N GLN A 119 5.40 1.59 10.42
CA GLN A 119 4.34 2.53 10.78
C GLN A 119 4.83 3.57 11.79
N ARG A 120 5.65 3.19 12.77
CA ARG A 120 6.28 4.15 13.69
C ARG A 120 7.16 5.16 12.96
N LEU A 121 7.95 4.71 11.98
CA LEU A 121 8.74 5.61 11.14
C LEU A 121 7.86 6.55 10.31
N ARG A 122 6.73 6.05 9.77
CA ARG A 122 5.74 6.87 9.05
C ARG A 122 5.13 7.95 9.93
N VAL A 123 4.78 7.62 11.18
CA VAL A 123 4.28 8.60 12.15
C VAL A 123 5.33 9.69 12.38
N SER A 124 6.56 9.31 12.72
CA SER A 124 7.66 10.27 12.94
C SER A 124 7.92 11.16 11.71
N THR A 125 7.92 10.57 10.51
CA THR A 125 8.08 11.33 9.25
C THR A 125 6.93 12.30 9.02
N THR A 126 5.69 11.90 9.36
CA THR A 126 4.50 12.75 9.24
C THR A 126 4.55 13.91 10.23
N GLU A 127 4.98 13.67 11.47
CA GLU A 127 5.18 14.71 12.48
C GLU A 127 6.21 15.74 12.02
N GLN A 128 7.34 15.30 11.47
CA GLN A 128 8.32 16.20 10.85
C GLN A 128 7.75 16.96 9.65
N GLY A 129 6.91 16.30 8.85
CA GLY A 129 6.16 16.92 7.75
C GLY A 129 5.26 18.06 8.23
N ILE A 130 4.57 17.89 9.36
CA ILE A 130 3.73 18.92 9.99
C ILE A 130 4.58 20.12 10.43
N LEU A 131 5.72 19.89 11.10
CA LEU A 131 6.62 20.97 11.52
C LEU A 131 7.18 21.76 10.32
N ASN A 132 7.55 21.07 9.25
CA ASN A 132 7.99 21.70 8.01
C ASN A 132 6.89 22.55 7.37
N GLN A 133 5.64 22.05 7.36
CA GLN A 133 4.49 22.80 6.85
C GLN A 133 4.17 24.03 7.70
N GLN A 134 4.25 23.93 9.03
CA GLN A 134 4.09 25.08 9.92
C GLN A 134 5.15 26.15 9.65
N THR A 135 6.42 25.74 9.54
CA THR A 135 7.51 26.66 9.17
C THR A 135 7.28 27.32 7.81
N ALA A 136 6.79 26.56 6.83
CA ALA A 136 6.44 27.10 5.52
C ALA A 136 5.29 28.12 5.60
N LEU A 137 4.27 27.86 6.42
CA LEU A 137 3.17 28.81 6.64
C LEU A 137 3.66 30.10 7.28
N ASP A 138 4.55 30.01 8.27
CA ASP A 138 5.15 31.18 8.91
C ASP A 138 5.97 31.99 7.90
N GLN A 139 6.78 31.33 7.08
CA GLN A 139 7.56 31.99 6.03
C GLN A 139 6.66 32.68 4.99
N VAL A 140 5.60 32.00 4.53
CA VAL A 140 4.63 32.59 3.58
C VAL A 140 3.93 33.79 4.19
N THR A 141 3.55 33.70 5.46
CA THR A 141 2.91 34.81 6.19
C THR A 141 3.86 36.00 6.34
N GLN A 142 5.15 35.77 6.59
CA GLN A 142 6.15 36.83 6.63
C GLN A 142 6.34 37.49 5.26
N VAL A 143 6.40 36.70 4.19
CA VAL A 143 6.53 37.20 2.81
C VAL A 143 5.29 37.98 2.38
N GLU A 144 4.08 37.57 2.76
CA GLU A 144 2.84 38.31 2.47
C GLU A 144 2.77 39.64 3.22
N ARG A 145 3.22 39.63 4.49
CA ARG A 145 3.21 40.84 5.33
C ARG A 145 4.24 41.88 4.86
N PHE A 146 5.38 41.43 4.36
CA PHE A 146 6.52 42.29 4.03
C PHE A 146 6.17 43.46 3.06
N PRO A 147 5.48 43.25 1.91
CA PRO A 147 5.04 44.32 1.02
C PRO A 147 4.11 45.35 1.66
N ARG A 148 3.36 44.97 2.71
CA ARG A 148 2.45 45.88 3.42
C ARG A 148 3.18 46.74 4.44
N THR A 149 4.17 46.15 5.12
CA THR A 149 4.92 46.82 6.20
C THR A 149 6.07 47.69 5.71
N GLN A 150 6.64 47.38 4.54
CA GLN A 150 7.72 48.19 3.99
C GLN A 150 7.26 49.61 3.64
N TYR A 151 8.17 50.56 3.68
CA TYR A 151 7.86 51.96 3.34
C TYR A 151 7.42 52.12 1.88
N THR A 152 8.06 51.41 0.95
CA THR A 152 7.73 51.41 -0.49
C THR A 152 6.53 50.50 -0.80
N ASN A 153 5.41 50.73 -0.10
CA ASN A 153 4.18 49.97 -0.26
C ASN A 153 3.25 50.62 -1.30
N GLN A 154 2.15 49.95 -1.60
CA GLN A 154 1.15 50.42 -2.55
C GLN A 154 0.51 51.78 -2.15
N GLU A 155 0.33 52.02 -0.86
CA GLU A 155 -0.26 53.26 -0.34
C GLU A 155 0.65 54.46 -0.63
N LEU A 156 1.96 54.32 -0.44
CA LEU A 156 2.95 55.35 -0.80
C LEU A 156 2.89 55.66 -2.30
N TYR A 157 2.88 54.65 -3.16
CA TYR A 157 2.81 54.87 -4.61
C TYR A 157 1.48 55.50 -5.05
N ALA A 158 0.36 55.13 -4.42
CA ALA A 158 -0.94 55.75 -4.69
C ALA A 158 -0.93 57.24 -4.29
N TRP A 159 -0.40 57.56 -3.11
CA TRP A 159 -0.24 58.93 -2.65
C TRP A 159 0.68 59.73 -3.58
N MET A 160 1.88 59.22 -3.89
CA MET A 160 2.83 59.88 -4.80
C MET A 160 2.23 60.09 -6.19
N GLY A 161 1.48 59.11 -6.71
CA GLY A 161 0.80 59.24 -8.00
C GLY A 161 -0.24 60.36 -7.99
N SER A 162 -1.04 60.46 -6.93
CA SER A 162 -2.03 61.53 -6.77
C SER A 162 -1.38 62.92 -6.65
N GLU A 163 -0.31 63.03 -5.87
CA GLU A 163 0.41 64.28 -5.66
C GLU A 163 1.11 64.73 -6.94
N THR A 164 1.80 63.81 -7.62
CA THR A 164 2.48 64.09 -8.89
C THR A 164 1.49 64.51 -9.97
N ARG A 165 0.31 63.87 -10.03
CA ARG A 165 -0.75 64.25 -10.97
C ARG A 165 -1.31 65.64 -10.69
N SER A 166 -1.51 65.98 -9.41
CA SER A 166 -1.95 67.32 -9.00
C SER A 166 -0.94 68.40 -9.40
N LEU A 167 0.35 68.15 -9.13
CA LEU A 167 1.44 69.03 -9.51
C LEU A 167 1.55 69.16 -11.04
N TYR A 168 1.41 68.05 -11.77
CA TYR A 168 1.46 68.03 -13.24
C TYR A 168 0.32 68.85 -13.86
N ASN A 169 -0.92 68.69 -13.38
CA ASN A 169 -2.06 69.50 -13.82
C ASN A 169 -1.79 71.00 -13.58
N SER A 170 -1.35 71.34 -12.36
CA SER A 170 -1.08 72.73 -11.97
C SER A 170 0.03 73.36 -12.82
N ALA A 171 1.08 72.60 -13.10
CA ALA A 171 2.18 73.02 -13.96
C ALA A 171 1.71 73.20 -15.42
N TYR A 172 0.90 72.28 -15.92
CA TYR A 172 0.32 72.38 -17.27
C TYR A 172 -0.54 73.64 -17.41
N ASP A 173 -1.43 73.92 -16.46
CA ASP A 173 -2.28 75.12 -16.47
C ASP A 173 -1.45 76.41 -16.51
N LEU A 174 -0.36 76.47 -15.72
CA LEU A 174 0.58 77.60 -15.75
C LEU A 174 1.26 77.75 -17.13
N THR A 175 1.75 76.65 -17.70
CA THR A 175 2.40 76.69 -19.02
C THR A 175 1.42 77.05 -20.14
N TYR A 176 0.18 76.60 -20.07
CA TYR A 176 -0.86 76.94 -21.02
C TYR A 176 -1.24 78.43 -20.94
N ASP A 177 -1.37 79.00 -19.73
CA ASP A 177 -1.58 80.44 -19.55
C ASP A 177 -0.41 81.26 -20.11
N LEU A 178 0.84 80.86 -19.83
CA LEU A 178 2.03 81.49 -20.39
C LEU A 178 2.02 81.46 -21.93
N ALA A 179 1.66 80.32 -22.52
CA ALA A 179 1.57 80.15 -23.96
C ALA A 179 0.49 81.09 -24.55
N LYS A 180 -0.70 81.16 -23.95
CA LYS A 180 -1.76 82.10 -24.38
C LYS A 180 -1.36 83.57 -24.23
N ARG A 181 -0.57 83.93 -23.23
CA ARG A 181 0.00 85.29 -23.11
C ARG A 181 0.99 85.60 -24.23
N ALA A 182 1.84 84.64 -24.59
CA ALA A 182 2.76 84.77 -25.72
C ALA A 182 2.01 84.96 -27.05
N GLU A 183 0.95 84.18 -27.29
CA GLU A 183 0.08 84.34 -28.45
C GLU A 183 -0.57 85.73 -28.51
N LYS A 184 -1.09 86.24 -27.38
CA LYS A 184 -1.64 87.61 -27.31
C LYS A 184 -0.60 88.70 -27.61
N SER A 185 0.61 88.55 -27.09
CA SER A 185 1.71 89.49 -27.38
C SER A 185 2.06 89.48 -28.87
N PHE A 186 2.11 88.29 -29.49
CA PHE A 186 2.35 88.15 -30.92
C PHE A 186 1.25 88.79 -31.78
N GLN A 187 -0.02 88.61 -31.39
CA GLN A 187 -1.16 89.24 -32.07
C GLN A 187 -1.14 90.78 -31.94
N PHE A 188 -0.66 91.30 -30.81
CA PHE A 188 -0.50 92.74 -30.59
C PHE A 188 0.59 93.33 -31.51
N GLU A 189 1.72 92.64 -31.68
CA GLU A 189 2.80 93.07 -32.57
C GLU A 189 2.43 92.93 -34.06
N ARG A 190 1.56 91.97 -34.42
CA ARG A 190 1.18 91.66 -35.81
C ARG A 190 -0.34 91.69 -36.02
N PRO A 191 -0.97 92.87 -36.08
CA PRO A 191 -2.42 92.98 -36.17
C PRO A 191 -3.02 92.38 -37.46
N GLN A 192 -2.26 92.30 -38.56
CA GLN A 192 -2.73 91.66 -39.81
C GLN A 192 -2.90 90.14 -39.69
N MET A 193 -2.27 89.51 -38.69
CA MET A 193 -2.35 88.07 -38.40
C MET A 193 -3.19 87.78 -37.14
N SER A 194 -3.88 88.78 -36.59
CA SER A 194 -4.64 88.67 -35.33
C SER A 194 -5.80 87.68 -35.37
N THR A 195 -6.26 87.26 -36.55
CA THR A 195 -7.39 86.33 -36.70
C THR A 195 -6.99 84.86 -36.58
N ALA A 196 -5.70 84.53 -36.62
CA ALA A 196 -5.20 83.16 -36.47
C ALA A 196 -4.99 82.82 -34.99
N SER A 197 -5.58 81.71 -34.53
CA SER A 197 -5.25 81.09 -33.25
C SER A 197 -4.14 80.06 -33.50
N TYR A 198 -3.02 80.21 -32.81
CA TYR A 198 -1.86 79.31 -32.89
C TYR A 198 -1.88 78.27 -31.76
N ILE A 199 -2.56 78.57 -30.65
CA ILE A 199 -2.70 77.66 -29.50
C ILE A 199 -4.16 77.20 -29.41
N GLU A 200 -4.38 75.93 -29.76
CA GLU A 200 -5.70 75.29 -29.76
C GLU A 200 -6.06 74.70 -28.38
N MET A 201 -7.37 74.52 -28.13
CA MET A 201 -7.85 73.74 -26.99
C MET A 201 -7.79 72.25 -27.36
N GLY A 202 -7.09 71.43 -26.58
CA GLY A 202 -7.10 69.97 -26.76
C GLY A 202 -5.78 69.23 -26.50
N TYR A 203 -4.69 69.93 -26.16
CA TYR A 203 -3.42 69.25 -25.85
C TYR A 203 -3.50 68.36 -24.60
N TRP A 204 -4.44 68.64 -23.69
CA TRP A 204 -4.69 67.83 -22.50
C TRP A 204 -5.71 66.71 -22.76
N SER A 205 -5.29 65.44 -22.57
CA SER A 205 -6.18 64.28 -22.65
C SER A 205 -6.45 63.68 -21.26
N SER A 206 -7.68 63.83 -20.76
CA SER A 206 -8.08 63.29 -19.44
C SER A 206 -8.02 61.77 -19.35
N ALA A 207 -8.22 61.07 -20.47
CA ALA A 207 -8.19 59.60 -20.55
C ALA A 207 -6.79 59.00 -20.36
N ARG A 208 -5.74 59.82 -20.50
CA ARG A 208 -4.33 59.43 -20.34
C ARG A 208 -3.63 60.30 -19.31
N ASP A 209 -4.39 60.89 -18.39
CA ASP A 209 -3.86 61.72 -17.31
C ASP A 209 -3.03 62.93 -17.80
N GLY A 210 -3.32 63.38 -19.02
CA GLY A 210 -2.60 64.47 -19.67
C GLY A 210 -1.18 64.13 -20.11
N LEU A 211 -0.76 62.87 -20.05
CA LEU A 211 0.57 62.46 -20.49
C LEU A 211 0.82 62.93 -21.94
N LEU A 212 2.00 63.51 -22.17
CA LEU A 212 2.44 64.12 -23.42
C LEU A 212 1.79 65.48 -23.79
N ALA A 213 0.99 66.07 -22.90
CA ALA A 213 0.37 67.37 -23.19
C ALA A 213 1.39 68.50 -23.34
N GLY A 214 2.52 68.42 -22.64
CA GLY A 214 3.61 69.40 -22.74
C GLY A 214 4.32 69.35 -24.09
N GLU A 215 4.62 68.15 -24.60
CA GLU A 215 5.20 67.92 -25.92
C GLU A 215 4.26 68.38 -27.04
N ALA A 216 2.96 68.10 -26.89
CA ALA A 216 1.95 68.55 -27.85
C ALA A 216 1.82 70.08 -27.87
N LEU A 217 1.81 70.72 -26.70
CA LEU A 217 1.81 72.19 -26.58
C LEU A 217 3.09 72.80 -27.16
N PHE A 218 4.24 72.20 -26.91
CA PHE A 218 5.52 72.65 -27.47
C PHE A 218 5.55 72.59 -29.00
N LEU A 219 4.99 71.54 -29.60
CA LEU A 219 4.85 71.45 -31.06
C LEU A 219 3.93 72.53 -31.62
N GLY A 220 2.83 72.85 -30.94
CA GLY A 220 1.94 73.96 -31.30
C GLY A 220 2.58 75.34 -31.19
N LEU A 221 3.48 75.55 -30.23
CA LEU A 221 4.25 76.79 -30.11
C LEU A 221 5.32 76.96 -31.21
N LYS A 222 5.75 75.87 -31.83
CA LYS A 222 6.77 75.89 -32.88
C LYS A 222 6.20 76.17 -34.27
N SER A 223 4.93 75.83 -34.51
CA SER A 223 4.24 76.03 -35.80
C SER A 223 3.89 77.48 -36.05
#